data_AF-A0A1Q3ADT9-F1
#
_entry.id   AF-A0A1Q3ADT9-F1
#
_cell.length_a   1.000
_cell.length_b   1.000
_cell.length_c   1.000
_cell.angle_alpha   90.00
_cell.angle_beta   90.00
_cell.angle_gamma   90.00
#
_symmetry.space_group_name_H-M   'P 1'
#
loop_
_entity.id
_entity.type
_entity.pdbx_description
1 polymer ?
#
loop_
_entity_poly.entity_id
_entity_poly.type
_entity_poly.pdbx_seq_one_letter_code
_entity_poly.pdbx_strand_id
1 'polypeptide(L)'
;MTFKFTKLQILSPLFNFFFFFTNFLFLFQHTKVTSTQSSSNTMIEVVVNDRLGKKTRVKCLEEDLVGDFKKILSIQIGTPAGKIQLVKGGSTLKDHISLDDYEIHDNTFLELYYL
;
A
#
# COMPACT_ATOMS: atom_id res chain seq x y z
N MET A 1 -73.84 25.77 -11.32
CA MET A 1 -72.51 25.53 -11.91
C MET A 1 -71.81 24.51 -11.01
N THR A 2 -71.87 23.25 -11.41
CA THR A 2 -71.66 22.05 -10.59
C THR A 2 -70.18 21.77 -10.33
N PHE A 3 -69.77 21.85 -9.05
CA PHE A 3 -68.54 21.28 -8.53
C PHE A 3 -68.62 19.75 -8.57
N LYS A 4 -67.73 19.11 -9.32
CA LYS A 4 -67.70 17.66 -9.49
C LYS A 4 -66.46 17.08 -8.80
N PHE A 5 -66.62 16.77 -7.51
CA PHE A 5 -65.71 15.87 -6.78
C PHE A 5 -66.04 14.44 -7.19
N THR A 6 -65.20 13.81 -8.02
CA THR A 6 -65.21 12.35 -8.23
C THR A 6 -63.96 11.91 -9.01
N LYS A 7 -62.96 11.36 -8.32
CA LYS A 7 -62.32 10.05 -8.57
C LYS A 7 -61.11 9.94 -7.63
N LEU A 8 -61.23 9.15 -6.56
CA LEU A 8 -61.01 7.71 -6.55
C LEU A 8 -59.55 7.36 -6.86
N GLN A 9 -58.98 6.67 -5.90
CA GLN A 9 -57.63 6.13 -5.83
C GLN A 9 -57.25 5.37 -7.11
N ILE A 10 -56.13 5.75 -7.72
CA ILE A 10 -55.27 4.81 -8.44
C ILE A 10 -53.84 5.07 -7.98
N LEU A 11 -53.42 4.18 -7.10
CA LEU A 11 -52.06 3.77 -6.81
C LEU A 11 -51.29 3.59 -8.13
N SER A 12 -50.38 4.50 -8.48
CA SER A 12 -49.47 4.28 -9.60
C SER A 12 -48.33 3.36 -9.14
N PRO A 13 -48.09 2.21 -9.80
CA PRO A 13 -46.99 1.31 -9.45
C PRO A 13 -45.62 1.83 -9.91
N LEU A 14 -45.54 3.06 -10.42
CA LEU A 14 -44.28 3.66 -10.91
C LEU A 14 -43.53 4.49 -9.85
N PHE A 15 -44.12 4.80 -8.70
CA PHE A 15 -43.39 5.57 -7.68
C PHE A 15 -42.55 4.71 -6.73
N ASN A 16 -42.63 3.38 -6.83
CA ASN A 16 -41.85 2.44 -6.02
C ASN A 16 -40.78 1.66 -6.79
N PHE A 17 -40.50 2.03 -8.05
CA PHE A 17 -39.39 1.45 -8.80
C PHE A 17 -38.09 2.28 -8.73
N PHE A 18 -38.16 3.53 -8.23
CA PHE A 18 -36.97 4.40 -8.12
C PHE A 18 -36.26 4.32 -6.74
N PHE A 19 -36.85 3.66 -5.74
CA PHE A 19 -36.25 3.57 -4.40
C PHE A 19 -35.56 2.22 -4.10
N PHE A 20 -35.53 1.30 -5.08
CA PHE A 20 -34.80 0.03 -4.95
C PHE A 20 -33.48 -0.04 -5.73
N PHE A 21 -33.13 1.01 -6.51
CA PHE A 21 -31.93 1.00 -7.34
C PHE A 21 -30.74 1.78 -6.76
N THR A 22 -30.89 2.50 -5.64
CA THR A 22 -29.77 3.17 -4.95
C THR A 22 -29.18 2.36 -3.80
N ASN A 23 -29.81 1.25 -3.39
CA ASN A 23 -29.27 0.31 -2.40
C ASN A 23 -28.77 -1.02 -2.99
N PHE A 24 -28.65 -1.10 -4.33
CA PHE A 24 -27.99 -2.20 -5.02
C PHE A 24 -26.75 -1.69 -5.79
N LEU A 25 -25.95 -0.85 -5.14
CA LEU A 25 -24.59 -0.51 -5.55
C LEU A 25 -23.62 -0.48 -4.35
N PHE A 26 -24.02 -1.03 -3.20
CA PHE A 26 -23.24 -0.93 -1.95
C PHE A 26 -22.79 -2.29 -1.41
N LEU A 27 -22.66 -3.32 -2.26
CA LEU A 27 -22.29 -4.67 -1.80
C LEU A 27 -21.48 -5.48 -2.82
N PHE A 28 -20.66 -4.83 -3.66
CA PHE A 28 -19.80 -5.55 -4.60
C PHE A 28 -18.48 -4.83 -4.92
N GLN A 29 -17.70 -4.37 -3.92
CA GLN A 29 -16.28 -4.03 -4.11
C GLN A 29 -15.35 -4.43 -2.94
N HIS A 30 -15.72 -5.38 -2.09
CA HIS A 30 -14.75 -6.06 -1.21
C HIS A 30 -14.40 -7.45 -1.73
N THR A 31 -13.83 -7.47 -2.93
CA THR A 31 -12.79 -8.45 -3.28
C THR A 31 -11.75 -7.67 -4.07
N LYS A 32 -10.88 -6.92 -3.39
CA LYS A 32 -9.53 -6.77 -3.93
C LYS A 32 -8.99 -8.18 -3.95
N VAL A 33 -9.08 -8.79 -5.14
CA VAL A 33 -8.29 -9.93 -5.55
C VAL A 33 -6.89 -9.64 -5.04
N THR A 34 -6.49 -10.31 -3.96
CA THR A 34 -5.08 -10.45 -3.65
C THR A 34 -4.56 -11.25 -4.82
N SER A 35 -4.10 -10.55 -5.85
CA SER A 35 -3.33 -11.15 -6.91
C SER A 35 -2.22 -11.88 -6.20
N THR A 36 -2.28 -13.20 -6.19
CA THR A 36 -1.09 -14.04 -6.10
C THR A 36 -0.24 -13.66 -7.30
N GLN A 37 0.53 -12.57 -7.17
CA GLN A 37 1.69 -12.32 -8.01
C GLN A 37 2.58 -13.53 -7.76
N SER A 38 2.87 -14.28 -8.80
CA SER A 38 3.83 -15.37 -8.77
C SER A 38 5.14 -14.82 -8.21
N SER A 39 5.46 -15.15 -6.96
CA SER A 39 6.73 -14.79 -6.32
C SER A 39 7.86 -15.50 -7.06
N SER A 40 8.29 -14.95 -8.19
CA SER A 40 9.63 -15.17 -8.69
C SER A 40 10.54 -14.58 -7.61
N ASN A 41 11.08 -15.44 -6.75
CA ASN A 41 12.02 -15.11 -5.69
C ASN A 41 13.33 -14.58 -6.32
N THR A 42 13.30 -13.37 -6.85
CA THR A 42 14.42 -12.71 -7.50
C THR A 42 15.12 -11.86 -6.46
N MET A 43 16.33 -12.30 -6.07
CA MET A 43 17.18 -11.56 -5.14
C MET A 43 17.52 -10.19 -5.73
N ILE A 44 17.19 -9.12 -4.99
CA ILE A 44 17.46 -7.73 -5.38
C ILE A 44 18.72 -7.21 -4.71
N GLU A 45 19.40 -6.26 -5.36
CA GLU A 45 20.52 -5.52 -4.79
C GLU A 45 20.11 -4.07 -4.53
N VAL A 46 20.00 -3.70 -3.25
CA VAL A 46 19.66 -2.34 -2.83
C VAL A 46 20.93 -1.57 -2.49
N VAL A 47 21.04 -0.35 -3.00
CA VAL A 47 22.19 0.53 -2.75
C VAL A 47 21.84 1.51 -1.64
N VAL A 48 22.60 1.48 -0.56
CA VAL A 48 22.43 2.38 0.58
C VAL A 48 23.57 3.39 0.63
N ASN A 49 23.21 4.67 0.60
CA ASN A 49 24.13 5.79 0.63
C ASN A 49 24.15 6.39 2.05
N ASP A 50 25.32 6.43 2.65
CA ASP A 50 25.57 7.20 3.86
C ASP A 50 25.71 8.69 3.53
N ARG A 51 25.45 9.56 4.51
CA ARG A 51 25.69 11.01 4.45
C ARG A 51 27.16 11.35 4.18
N LEU A 52 28.08 10.46 4.54
CA LEU A 52 29.50 10.57 4.25
C LEU A 52 29.87 10.14 2.82
N GLY A 53 28.90 9.75 2.00
CA GLY A 53 29.10 9.33 0.61
C GLY A 53 29.54 7.87 0.45
N LYS A 54 29.61 7.10 1.54
CA LYS A 54 29.88 5.65 1.47
C LYS A 54 28.65 4.93 0.91
N LYS A 55 28.84 4.17 -0.17
CA LYS A 55 27.79 3.35 -0.78
C LYS A 55 27.99 1.89 -0.40
N THR A 56 27.02 1.31 0.30
CA THR A 56 26.98 -0.11 0.64
C THR A 56 25.89 -0.77 -0.20
N ARG A 57 26.18 -1.91 -0.83
CA ARG A 57 25.19 -2.68 -1.58
C ARG A 57 24.78 -3.91 -0.77
N VAL A 58 23.49 -4.08 -0.59
CA VAL A 58 22.92 -5.15 0.25
C VAL A 58 22.01 -6.00 -0.62
N LYS A 59 22.19 -7.33 -0.53
CA LYS A 59 21.31 -8.28 -1.21
C LYS A 59 20.20 -8.71 -0.25
N CYS A 60 18.95 -8.61 -0.71
CA CYS A 60 17.77 -9.00 0.06
C CYS A 60 16.66 -9.46 -0.90
N LEU A 61 15.53 -9.88 -0.34
CA LEU A 61 14.32 -10.19 -1.10
C LEU A 61 13.36 -8.99 -1.06
N GLU A 62 12.50 -8.84 -2.06
CA GLU A 62 11.48 -7.76 -2.09
C GLU A 62 10.40 -7.95 -1.01
N GLU A 63 10.11 -9.19 -0.66
CA GLU A 63 9.14 -9.58 0.38
C GLU A 63 9.66 -9.42 1.82
N ASP A 64 10.96 -9.15 2.00
CA ASP A 64 11.55 -8.95 3.33
C ASP A 64 11.03 -7.65 3.98
N LEU A 65 10.91 -7.68 5.31
CA LEU A 65 10.59 -6.48 6.09
C LEU A 65 11.79 -5.53 6.15
N VAL A 66 11.52 -4.23 6.17
CA VAL A 66 12.54 -3.19 6.40
C VAL A 66 13.33 -3.44 7.68
N GLY A 67 12.67 -3.95 8.73
CA GLY A 67 13.32 -4.27 10.00
C GLY A 67 14.42 -5.33 9.85
N ASP A 68 14.21 -6.34 8.99
CA ASP A 68 15.19 -7.39 8.72
C ASP A 68 16.29 -6.89 7.79
N PHE A 69 15.93 -6.09 6.78
CA PHE A 69 16.91 -5.39 5.94
C PHE A 69 17.89 -4.54 6.77
N LYS A 70 17.39 -3.80 7.77
CA LYS A 70 18.24 -3.03 8.70
C LYS A 70 19.20 -3.91 9.50
N LYS A 71 18.81 -5.14 9.86
CA LYS A 71 19.69 -6.07 10.57
C LYS A 71 20.83 -6.54 9.67
N ILE A 72 20.54 -6.90 8.42
CA ILE A 72 21.57 -7.29 7.44
C ILE A 72 22.56 -6.13 7.24
N LEU A 73 22.02 -4.92 7.10
CA LEU A 73 22.80 -3.71 6.92
C LEU A 73 23.63 -3.35 8.17
N SER A 74 23.09 -3.60 9.37
CA SER A 74 23.80 -3.40 10.63
C SER A 74 25.06 -4.26 10.75
N ILE A 75 25.00 -5.49 10.25
CA ILE A 75 26.13 -6.43 10.25
C ILE A 75 27.22 -5.95 9.28
N GLN A 76 26.85 -5.42 8.12
CA GLN A 76 27.81 -4.94 7.13
C GLN A 76 28.49 -3.62 7.50
N ILE A 77 27.74 -2.69 8.11
CA ILE A 77 28.27 -1.37 8.49
C ILE A 77 28.94 -1.41 9.88
N GLY A 78 28.47 -2.29 10.78
CA GLY A 78 28.93 -2.36 12.17
C GLY A 78 28.19 -1.42 13.13
N THR A 79 27.09 -0.82 12.69
CA THR A 79 26.24 0.07 13.49
C THR A 79 24.96 -0.66 13.88
N PRO A 80 24.48 -0.59 15.15
CA PRO A 80 23.27 -1.29 15.55
C PRO A 80 22.03 -0.82 14.78
N ALA A 81 21.15 -1.74 14.40
CA ALA A 81 19.95 -1.46 13.59
C ALA A 81 19.03 -0.37 14.19
N GLY A 82 18.97 -0.25 15.53
CA GLY A 82 18.17 0.78 16.20
C GLY A 82 18.70 2.21 16.03
N LYS A 83 19.97 2.38 15.63
CA LYS A 83 20.57 3.69 15.31
C LYS A 83 20.54 4.01 13.82
N ILE A 84 20.00 3.12 13.00
CA ILE A 84 19.96 3.26 11.55
C ILE A 84 18.54 3.63 11.12
N GLN A 85 18.41 4.78 10.48
CA GLN A 85 17.19 5.22 9.83
C GLN A 85 17.38 5.25 8.32
N LEU A 86 16.50 4.54 7.61
CA LEU A 86 16.51 4.51 6.15
C LEU A 86 15.42 5.43 5.61
N VAL A 87 15.76 6.18 4.56
CA VAL A 87 14.87 7.14 3.92
C VAL A 87 14.86 6.90 2.41
N LYS A 88 13.66 6.84 1.82
CA LYS A 88 13.44 6.82 0.38
C LYS A 88 12.71 8.10 -0.01
N GLY A 89 13.32 8.96 -0.83
CA GLY A 89 12.66 10.16 -1.37
C GLY A 89 12.05 11.09 -0.30
N GLY A 90 12.70 11.22 0.86
CA GLY A 90 12.22 12.02 2.00
C GLY A 90 11.26 11.29 2.96
N SER A 91 10.84 10.06 2.65
CA SER A 91 10.00 9.25 3.54
C SER A 91 10.81 8.26 4.35
N THR A 92 10.66 8.26 5.67
CA THR A 92 11.29 7.28 6.56
C THR A 92 10.64 5.90 6.43
N LEU A 93 11.47 4.88 6.22
CA LEU A 93 11.02 3.49 6.16
C LEU A 93 10.73 2.93 7.57
N LYS A 94 9.55 2.33 7.73
CA LYS A 94 9.10 1.70 8.98
C LYS A 94 9.39 0.21 8.98
N ASP A 95 9.73 -0.33 10.15
CA ASP A 95 10.26 -1.70 10.27
C ASP A 95 9.24 -2.82 9.97
N HIS A 96 7.93 -2.53 10.06
CA HIS A 96 6.84 -3.50 9.90
C HIS A 96 6.22 -3.51 8.50
N ILE A 97 6.85 -2.85 7.54
CA ILE A 97 6.40 -2.76 6.14
C ILE A 97 7.45 -3.47 5.27
N SER A 98 6.99 -4.14 4.21
CA SER A 98 7.88 -4.83 3.28
C SER A 98 8.64 -3.86 2.38
N LEU A 99 9.73 -4.32 1.77
CA LEU A 99 10.45 -3.52 0.77
C LEU A 99 9.61 -3.32 -0.50
N ASP A 100 8.82 -4.31 -0.90
CA ASP A 100 7.91 -4.25 -2.05
C ASP A 100 6.80 -3.20 -1.89
N ASP A 101 6.21 -3.09 -0.69
CA ASP A 101 5.20 -2.05 -0.38
C ASP A 101 5.76 -0.62 -0.54
N TYR A 102 7.08 -0.48 -0.39
CA TYR A 102 7.80 0.77 -0.62
C TYR A 102 8.32 0.91 -2.05
N GLU A 103 7.95 0.04 -2.98
CA GLU A 103 8.42 -0.01 -4.38
C GLU A 103 9.96 0.01 -4.45
N ILE A 104 10.61 -0.80 -3.60
CA ILE A 104 12.06 -0.96 -3.59
C ILE A 104 12.39 -2.18 -4.44
N HIS A 105 12.93 -1.91 -5.62
CA HIS A 105 13.39 -2.92 -6.56
C HIS A 105 14.91 -2.94 -6.66
N ASP A 106 15.43 -3.75 -7.57
CA ASP A 106 16.84 -3.83 -7.88
C ASP A 106 17.46 -2.46 -8.20
N ASN A 107 18.66 -2.22 -7.68
CA ASN A 107 19.42 -0.97 -7.80
C ASN A 107 18.72 0.30 -7.28
N THR A 108 17.70 0.15 -6.42
CA THR A 108 17.09 1.31 -5.73
C THR A 108 18.10 1.96 -4.78
N PHE A 109 18.09 3.30 -4.73
CA PHE A 109 18.90 4.07 -3.80
C PHE A 109 18.12 4.42 -2.54
N LEU A 110 18.68 4.05 -1.39
CA LEU A 110 18.22 4.47 -0.07
C LEU A 110 19.23 5.39 0.58
N GLU A 111 18.74 6.37 1.32
CA GLU A 111 19.56 7.22 2.17
C GLU A 111 19.61 6.64 3.57
N LEU A 112 20.81 6.63 4.15
CA LEU A 112 21.05 6.22 5.52
C LEU A 112 21.32 7.43 6.41
N TYR A 113 20.59 7.50 7.52
CA TYR A 113 20.77 8.47 8.58
C TYR A 113 21.08 7.74 9.88
N TYR A 114 21.97 8.32 10.68
CA TYR A 114 22.24 7.88 12.03
C TYR A 114 21.34 8.64 13.00
N LEU A 115 20.72 7.90 13.92
CA LEU A 115 19.98 8.43 15.07
C LEU A 115 20.91 8.63 16.27
#